data_AF-A0A7K5YE35-F1
#
_entry.id   AF-A0A7K5YE35-F1
#
_cell.length_a   1.000
_cell.length_b   1.000
_cell.length_c   1.000
_cell.angle_alpha   90.00
_cell.angle_beta   90.00
_cell.angle_gamma   90.00
#
_symmetry.space_group_name_H-M   'P 1'
#
loop_
_entity.id
_entity.type
_entity.pdbx_description
1 polymer ?
#
loop_
_entity_poly.entity_id
_entity_poly.type
_entity_poly.pdbx_seq_one_letter_code
_entity_poly.pdbx_strand_id
1 'polypeptide(L)' 'DITKLETFLQEIKRGTIVMAATYDDPATKMNDKVRELFVELGSSHVGDLRFRDNWVFLGGKGLKNKSPFEQ' A
#
# COMPACT_ATOMS: atom_id res chain seq x y z
N ASP A 1 -3.09 -3.95 -13.62
CA ASP A 1 -2.84 -5.39 -13.41
C ASP A 1 -2.18 -5.53 -12.06
N ILE A 2 -2.59 -6.50 -11.24
CA ILE A 2 -2.04 -6.68 -9.89
C ILE A 2 -0.54 -7.05 -9.93
N THR A 3 -0.12 -7.79 -10.97
CA THR A 3 1.28 -8.18 -11.17
C THR A 3 2.20 -6.97 -11.39
N LYS A 4 1.74 -5.97 -12.16
CA LYS A 4 2.49 -4.72 -12.39
C LYS A 4 2.66 -3.91 -11.11
N LEU A 5 1.61 -3.85 -10.27
CA LEU A 5 1.68 -3.16 -8.98
C LEU A 5 2.64 -3.89 -8.03
N GLU A 6 2.57 -5.22 -7.99
CA GLU A 6 3.47 -6.03 -7.17
C GLU A 6 4.95 -5.81 -7.55
N THR A 7 5.29 -5.89 -8.84
CA THR A 7 6.66 -5.62 -9.31
C THR A 7 7.10 -4.20 -8.97
N PHE A 8 6.23 -3.21 -9.20
CA PHE A 8 6.52 -1.81 -8.87
C PHE A 8 6.87 -1.63 -7.38
N LEU A 9 6.07 -2.21 -6.48
CA LEU A 9 6.28 -2.11 -5.03
C LEU A 9 7.57 -2.82 -4.56
N GLN A 10 7.95 -3.92 -5.20
CA GLN A 10 9.19 -4.66 -4.89
C GLN A 10 10.46 -3.89 -5.27
N GLU A 11 10.40 -3.08 -6.34
CA GLU A 11 11.54 -2.30 -6.83
C GLU A 11 11.80 -1.01 -6.03
N ILE A 12 10.91 -0.66 -5.10
CA ILE A 12 11.03 0.56 -4.28
C ILE A 12 12.25 0.47 -3.37
N LYS A 13 13.22 1.36 -3.60
CA LYS A 13 14.45 1.45 -2.82
C LYS A 13 14.18 2.07 -1.44
N ARG A 14 14.96 1.63 -0.46
CA ARG A 14 14.95 2.19 0.90
C ARG A 14 15.13 3.70 0.88
N GLY A 15 14.35 4.42 1.68
CA GLY A 15 14.37 5.90 1.73
C GLY A 15 13.44 6.59 0.73
N THR A 16 12.79 5.84 -0.16
CA THR A 16 11.76 6.37 -1.06
C THR A 16 10.46 6.63 -0.30
N ILE A 17 9.87 7.81 -0.49
CA ILE A 17 8.52 8.13 -0.03
C ILE A 17 7.52 7.59 -1.06
N VAL A 18 6.48 6.92 -0.57
CA VAL A 18 5.42 6.35 -1.38
C VAL A 18 4.10 7.01 -1.02
N MET A 19 3.37 7.49 -2.01
CA MET A 19 2.03 8.03 -1.85
C MET A 19 1.06 7.20 -2.68
N ALA A 20 -0.05 6.80 -2.07
CA ALA A 20 -1.11 6.03 -2.72
C ALA A 20 -2.48 6.62 -2.35
N ALA A 21 -3.40 6.56 -3.32
CA ALA A 21 -4.80 6.91 -3.13
C ALA A 21 -5.65 5.96 -3.97
N THR A 22 -6.84 5.62 -3.48
CA THR A 22 -7.75 4.72 -4.18
C THR A 22 -8.66 5.48 -5.14
N TYR A 23 -9.18 4.76 -6.14
CA TYR A 23 -10.16 5.28 -7.08
C TYR A 23 -11.12 4.16 -7.51
N ASP A 24 -12.42 4.39 -7.31
CA ASP A 24 -13.53 3.44 -7.49
C ASP A 24 -13.44 2.21 -6.58
N ASP A 25 -12.51 1.29 -6.85
CA ASP A 25 -12.41 0.03 -6.10
C ASP A 25 -10.96 -0.48 -5.96
N PRO A 26 -10.37 -0.37 -4.77
CA PRO A 26 -9.02 -0.88 -4.51
C PRO A 26 -8.97 -2.37 -4.16
N ALA A 27 -10.07 -2.97 -3.69
CA ALA A 27 -10.03 -4.23 -2.98
C ALA A 27 -10.18 -5.45 -3.90
N THR A 28 -11.02 -5.36 -4.94
CA THR A 28 -11.39 -6.54 -5.76
C THR A 28 -10.22 -7.23 -6.44
N LYS A 29 -9.17 -6.49 -6.81
CA LYS A 29 -7.97 -7.06 -7.47
C LYS A 29 -6.76 -7.19 -6.54
N MET A 30 -6.85 -6.71 -5.31
CA MET A 30 -5.72 -6.69 -4.39
C MET A 30 -5.55 -8.08 -3.75
N ASN A 31 -4.34 -8.63 -3.85
CA ASN A 31 -3.99 -9.92 -3.27
C ASN A 31 -3.18 -9.75 -1.98
N ASP A 32 -3.01 -10.83 -1.22
CA ASP A 32 -2.32 -10.80 0.07
C ASP A 32 -0.87 -10.31 -0.06
N LYS A 33 -0.18 -10.69 -1.13
CA LYS A 33 1.21 -10.28 -1.38
C LYS A 33 1.36 -8.77 -1.57
N VAL A 34 0.43 -8.11 -2.27
CA VAL A 34 0.44 -6.66 -2.42
C VAL A 34 0.08 -5.97 -1.10
N ARG A 35 -0.86 -6.53 -0.32
CA ARG A 35 -1.19 -6.01 1.02
C ARG A 35 0.03 -6.07 1.94
N GLU A 36 0.75 -7.19 1.95
CA GLU A 36 2.00 -7.35 2.70
C GLU A 36 3.06 -6.31 2.30
N LEU A 37 3.23 -6.03 1.00
CA LEU A 37 4.17 -5.00 0.54
C LEU A 37 3.80 -3.61 1.06
N PHE A 38 2.51 -3.27 1.13
CA PHE A 38 2.07 -2.00 1.73
C PHE A 38 2.26 -1.98 3.26
N VAL A 39 2.07 -3.11 3.95
CA VAL A 39 2.38 -3.23 5.38
C VAL A 39 3.88 -2.97 5.61
N GLU A 40 4.77 -3.51 4.77
CA GLU A 40 6.21 -3.22 4.83
C GLU A 40 6.56 -1.76 4.55
N LEU A 41 5.73 -1.05 3.78
CA LEU A 41 5.85 0.39 3.56
C LEU A 41 5.28 1.22 4.72
N GLY A 42 4.67 0.58 5.72
CA GLY A 42 4.15 1.20 6.93
C GLY A 42 2.63 1.32 7.01
N SER A 43 1.88 0.70 6.10
CA SER A 43 0.41 0.71 6.16
C SER A 43 -0.12 -0.13 7.33
N SER A 44 -1.18 0.37 7.97
CA SER A 44 -1.99 -0.36 8.96
C SER A 44 -3.36 -0.77 8.43
N HIS A 45 -3.91 -0.02 7.48
CA HIS A 45 -5.30 -0.19 7.02
C HIS A 45 -5.42 -1.00 5.72
N VAL A 46 -4.32 -1.20 4.97
CA VAL A 46 -4.34 -1.95 3.71
C VAL A 46 -4.87 -3.38 3.87
N GLY A 47 -4.73 -3.99 5.06
CA GLY A 47 -5.27 -5.31 5.36
C GLY A 47 -6.81 -5.34 5.41
N ASP A 48 -7.43 -4.22 5.78
CA ASP A 48 -8.87 -4.14 6.03
C ASP A 48 -9.67 -3.56 4.86
N LEU A 49 -9.01 -3.10 3.78
CA LEU A 49 -9.66 -2.50 2.62
C LEU A 49 -10.69 -3.44 1.98
N ARG A 50 -11.92 -2.92 1.85
CA ARG A 50 -13.08 -3.58 1.25
C ARG A 50 -13.49 -2.90 -0.05
N PHE A 51 -14.45 -3.51 -0.73
CA PHE A 51 -15.00 -3.02 -1.99
C PHE A 51 -15.46 -1.56 -1.84
N ARG A 52 -14.85 -0.68 -2.65
CA ARG A 52 -15.10 0.78 -2.69
C ARG A 52 -14.74 1.59 -1.45
N ASP A 53 -13.86 1.06 -0.61
CA ASP A 53 -13.28 1.89 0.45
C ASP A 53 -12.36 2.96 -0.14
N ASN A 54 -12.53 4.19 0.35
CA ASN A 54 -11.60 5.27 0.08
C ASN A 54 -10.41 5.12 1.03
N TRP A 55 -9.20 5.20 0.48
CA TRP A 55 -7.98 5.08 1.28
C TRP A 55 -6.89 5.98 0.70
N VAL A 56 -6.22 6.70 1.59
CA VAL A 56 -5.04 7.52 1.30
C VAL A 56 -3.92 7.10 2.21
N PHE A 57 -2.73 6.97 1.63
CA PHE A 57 -1.57 6.46 2.34
C PHE A 57 -0.32 7.19 1.89
N LEU A 58 0.49 7.60 2.87
CA LEU A 58 1.84 8.08 2.67
C LEU A 58 2.76 7.24 3.55
N GLY A 59 3.72 6.55 2.97
CA GLY A 59 4.66 5.70 3.69
C GLY A 59 6.04 5.68 3.03
N GLY A 60 6.83 4.67 3.35
CA GLY A 60 8.17 4.56 2.79
C GLY A 60 8.89 3.28 3.15
N LYS A 61 9.78 2.84 2.25
CA LYS A 61 10.52 1.59 2.44
C LYS A 61 11.61 1.77 3.50
N GLY A 62 11.56 0.93 4.55
CA GLY A 62 12.52 0.93 5.64
C GLY A 62 12.13 1.82 6.83
N LEU A 63 10.86 2.22 6.92
CA LEU A 63 10.29 2.78 8.14
C LEU A 63 10.35 1.73 9.27
N LYS A 64 10.75 2.16 10.47
CA LYS A 64 10.78 1.29 11.66
C LYS A 64 9.39 1.11 12.30
N ASN A 65 8.50 2.06 12.05
CA ASN A 65 7.17 2.13 12.63
C ASN A 65 6.12 2.28 11.52
N LYS A 66 4.86 2.03 11.87
CA LYS A 66 3.69 2.34 11.03
C LYS A 66 3.68 3.83 10.67
N SER A 67 3.18 4.14 9.47
CA SER A 67 3.07 5.53 9.03
C SER A 67 1.97 6.26 9.82
N PRO A 68 2.21 7.50 10.29
CA PRO A 68 1.16 8.33 10.88
C PRO A 68 0.24 8.96 9.81
N PHE A 69 0.52 8.78 8.52
CA PHE A 69 -0.19 9.42 7.42
C PHE A 69 -0.99 8.39 6.61
N GLU A 70 -2.10 7.95 7.18
CA GLU A 70 -3.01 7.00 6.56
C GLU A 70 -4.45 7.24 7.03
N GLN A 71 -5.42 7.22 6.10
CA GLN A 71 -6.87 7.26 6.37
C GLN A 71 -7.65 6.43 5.36
#